data_AF-A0A6I7QRT5-F1
#
_entry.id   AF-A0A6I7QRT5-F1
#
_cell.length_a   1.000
_cell.length_b   1.000
_cell.length_c   1.000
_cell.angle_alpha   90.00
_cell.angle_beta   90.00
_cell.angle_gamma   90.00
#
_symmetry.space_group_name_H-M   'P 1'
#
loop_
_entity.id
_entity.type
_entity.pdbx_description
1 polymer ?
#
loop_
_entity_poly.entity_id
_entity_poly.type
_entity_poly.pdbx_seq_one_letter_code
_entity_poly.pdbx_strand_id
1 'polypeptide(L)'
;MSDQKTDNGKSDDRGIVTVSTGGREFLLLGTAHVSRESVDAVEAVIASAAVDHVVIEIDHQRYQSVSRKRDWSQLNIFEILKKRQAFLLLSNLVLSSFQRRMGAGTGVVPGAEMLAAVRAAEEQGIGYTFGDRPVTATLKRAWARTGFWGKNKLLAAMIAAAFSRETVSEEDLARLREQNELENMLAELADYLPGVKAVLIDERDLYLAKSIFDAPGERVLAVVGAGHVPGIARTLEQLERGEITVDRDALEIIPPPGPVRRAMPYVIPAVVATLILWGFFRGGLEGGLQSLWRWILVNGTLSAIGSLAALAHPLTILAAFLAAPVTSMNPTVGVGFVTGLVEAFLRKPRVIDFESLNDDIVTVRGFYRNRLTHILLVFLLSSIGSSIGTFVALPLLFP
;
A
#
# COMPACT_ATOMS: atom_id res chain seq x y z
N MET A 1 36.97 -41.83 9.30
CA MET A 1 36.58 -40.83 8.29
C MET A 1 36.04 -39.65 9.06
N SER A 2 36.75 -38.53 9.00
CA SER A 2 36.54 -37.37 9.86
C SER A 2 35.29 -36.59 9.46
N ASP A 3 34.39 -36.36 10.42
CA ASP A 3 33.30 -35.41 10.33
C ASP A 3 33.84 -33.99 10.11
N GLN A 4 33.67 -33.46 8.89
CA GLN A 4 33.78 -32.04 8.63
C GLN A 4 32.47 -31.37 9.07
N LYS A 5 32.50 -30.77 10.26
CA LYS A 5 31.54 -29.72 10.64
C LYS A 5 31.67 -28.55 9.67
N THR A 6 30.66 -28.33 8.85
CA THR A 6 30.51 -27.10 8.05
C THR A 6 30.21 -25.94 9.00
N ASP A 7 31.17 -25.02 9.09
CA ASP A 7 31.11 -23.76 9.83
C ASP A 7 30.20 -22.77 9.08
N ASN A 8 28.89 -22.88 9.24
CA ASN A 8 27.90 -22.13 8.45
C ASN A 8 27.35 -20.93 9.23
N GLY A 9 27.55 -19.73 8.68
CA GLY A 9 26.97 -18.47 9.18
C GLY A 9 27.97 -17.44 9.71
N LYS A 10 29.20 -17.34 9.17
CA LYS A 10 30.10 -16.23 9.51
C LYS A 10 29.71 -14.98 8.70
N SER A 11 29.35 -13.90 9.39
CA SER A 11 29.31 -12.57 8.78
C SER A 11 30.76 -12.08 8.58
N ASP A 12 31.14 -11.71 7.36
CA ASP A 12 32.40 -10.98 7.13
C ASP A 12 32.29 -9.55 7.73
N ASP A 13 33.43 -8.89 7.94
CA ASP A 13 33.57 -7.48 8.36
C ASP A 13 32.84 -6.50 7.42
N ARG A 14 32.43 -6.99 6.23
CA ARG A 14 31.63 -6.30 5.21
C ARG A 14 30.11 -6.53 5.30
N GLY A 15 29.63 -7.25 6.32
CA GLY A 15 28.19 -7.50 6.52
C GLY A 15 27.56 -8.51 5.55
N ILE A 16 28.37 -9.39 4.96
CA ILE A 16 27.91 -10.44 4.04
C ILE A 16 27.69 -11.74 4.80
N VAL A 17 26.53 -12.36 4.62
CA VAL A 17 26.24 -13.71 5.12
C VAL A 17 26.33 -14.69 3.97
N THR A 18 27.21 -15.68 4.08
CA THR A 18 27.38 -16.73 3.06
C THR A 18 26.61 -17.98 3.44
N VAL A 19 25.83 -18.51 2.50
CA VAL A 19 25.10 -19.78 2.61
C VAL A 19 25.54 -20.69 1.47
N SER A 20 26.13 -21.84 1.80
CA SER A 20 26.59 -22.82 0.82
C SER A 20 25.67 -24.04 0.81
N THR A 21 25.07 -24.34 -0.34
CA THR A 21 24.04 -25.39 -0.51
C THR A 21 24.17 -26.01 -1.90
N GLY A 22 24.12 -27.34 -2.03
CA GLY A 22 24.10 -28.03 -3.33
C GLY A 22 25.29 -27.78 -4.25
N GLY A 23 26.47 -27.42 -3.70
CA GLY A 23 27.64 -27.01 -4.50
C GLY A 23 27.59 -25.57 -5.02
N ARG A 24 26.58 -24.80 -4.63
CA ARG A 24 26.40 -23.38 -4.94
C ARG A 24 26.65 -22.53 -3.69
N GLU A 25 27.11 -21.31 -3.91
CA GLU A 25 27.40 -20.32 -2.87
C GLU A 25 26.49 -19.10 -3.04
N PHE A 26 25.69 -18.80 -2.02
CA PHE A 26 24.81 -17.64 -1.96
C PHE A 26 25.38 -16.61 -1.00
N LEU A 27 25.77 -15.45 -1.52
CA LEU A 27 26.26 -14.32 -0.74
C LEU A 27 25.10 -13.36 -0.50
N LEU A 28 24.69 -13.18 0.75
CA LEU A 28 23.61 -12.27 1.12
C LEU A 28 24.23 -10.96 1.65
N LEU A 29 24.13 -9.89 0.85
CA LEU A 29 24.56 -8.55 1.24
C LEU A 29 23.36 -7.77 1.80
N GLY A 30 23.36 -7.58 3.12
CA GLY A 30 22.36 -6.76 3.81
C GLY A 30 22.64 -5.27 3.66
N THR A 31 21.67 -4.52 3.16
CA THR A 31 21.77 -3.08 2.91
C THR A 31 20.80 -2.27 3.76
N ALA A 32 21.17 -1.04 4.07
CA ALA A 32 20.27 -0.03 4.62
C ALA A 32 19.84 0.91 3.49
N HIS A 33 18.55 0.92 3.15
CA HIS A 33 17.97 1.52 1.93
C HIS A 33 18.09 3.05 1.76
N VAL A 34 18.92 3.71 2.57
CA VAL A 34 19.14 5.17 2.59
C VAL A 34 20.59 5.55 2.94
N SER A 35 21.52 4.59 2.92
CA SER A 35 22.90 4.77 3.35
C SER A 35 23.83 4.85 2.15
N ARG A 36 24.77 5.82 2.19
CA ARG A 36 25.83 5.93 1.18
C ARG A 36 26.80 4.76 1.31
N GLU A 37 27.08 4.33 2.54
CA GLU A 37 27.91 3.15 2.81
C GLU A 37 27.35 1.89 2.14
N SER A 38 26.01 1.73 2.10
CA SER A 38 25.36 0.60 1.42
C SER A 38 25.55 0.63 -0.09
N VAL A 39 25.55 1.82 -0.71
CA VAL A 39 25.83 1.97 -2.15
C VAL A 39 27.26 1.57 -2.45
N ASP A 40 28.22 2.12 -1.70
CA ASP A 40 29.64 1.88 -1.91
C ASP A 40 29.99 0.40 -1.65
N ALA A 41 29.38 -0.23 -0.64
CA ALA A 41 29.53 -1.65 -0.35
C ALA A 41 29.03 -2.54 -1.49
N VAL A 42 27.86 -2.24 -2.06
CA VAL A 42 27.30 -2.98 -3.20
C VAL A 42 28.25 -2.94 -4.40
N GLU A 43 28.75 -1.75 -4.77
CA GLU A 43 29.66 -1.59 -5.90
C GLU A 43 30.98 -2.34 -5.66
N ALA A 44 31.56 -2.23 -4.46
CA ALA A 44 32.79 -2.91 -4.10
C ALA A 44 32.66 -4.44 -4.09
N VAL A 45 31.54 -4.97 -3.59
CA VAL A 45 31.30 -6.43 -3.53
C VAL A 45 31.08 -6.98 -4.93
N ILE A 46 30.26 -6.34 -5.77
CA ILE A 46 30.06 -6.79 -7.15
C ILE A 46 31.39 -6.79 -7.93
N ALA A 47 32.26 -5.81 -7.70
CA ALA A 47 33.55 -5.74 -8.36
C ALA A 47 34.58 -6.79 -7.91
N SER A 48 34.46 -7.32 -6.68
CA SER A 48 35.50 -8.16 -6.07
C SER A 48 35.08 -9.60 -5.76
N ALA A 49 33.79 -9.86 -5.60
CA ALA A 49 33.29 -11.15 -5.13
C ALA A 49 33.22 -12.23 -6.21
N ALA A 50 33.60 -11.94 -7.46
CA ALA A 50 33.66 -12.89 -8.57
C ALA A 50 32.39 -13.76 -8.65
N VAL A 51 31.23 -13.11 -8.65
CA VAL A 51 29.91 -13.77 -8.70
C VAL A 51 29.43 -13.93 -10.13
N ASP A 52 28.65 -14.98 -10.39
CA ASP A 52 28.12 -15.29 -11.71
C ASP A 52 26.80 -14.56 -11.99
N HIS A 53 26.06 -14.24 -10.93
CA HIS A 53 24.74 -13.63 -11.03
C HIS A 53 24.38 -12.78 -9.82
N VAL A 54 23.58 -11.74 -10.03
CA VAL A 54 23.11 -10.83 -8.98
C VAL A 54 21.59 -10.85 -8.87
N VAL A 55 21.06 -11.08 -7.67
CA VAL A 55 19.63 -10.99 -7.37
C VAL A 55 19.39 -9.74 -6.52
N ILE A 56 18.42 -8.92 -6.92
CA ILE A 56 18.21 -7.60 -6.33
C ILE A 56 16.79 -7.53 -5.74
N GLU A 57 16.64 -7.04 -4.52
CA GLU A 57 15.35 -6.85 -3.82
C GLU A 57 14.51 -5.69 -4.40
N ILE A 58 14.20 -5.76 -5.69
CA ILE A 58 13.34 -4.83 -6.39
C ILE A 58 12.52 -5.59 -7.41
N ASP A 59 11.28 -5.15 -7.66
CA ASP A 59 10.47 -5.65 -8.78
C ASP A 59 10.64 -4.77 -10.03
N HIS A 60 10.31 -5.31 -11.20
CA HIS A 60 10.42 -4.61 -12.49
C HIS A 60 9.73 -3.24 -12.50
N GLN A 61 8.56 -3.13 -11.87
CA GLN A 61 7.78 -1.90 -11.87
C GLN A 61 8.43 -0.84 -10.99
N ARG A 62 8.90 -1.22 -9.79
CA ARG A 62 9.68 -0.33 -8.93
C ARG A 62 10.96 0.14 -9.62
N TYR A 63 11.72 -0.77 -10.25
CA TYR A 63 12.94 -0.39 -10.97
C TYR A 63 12.66 0.65 -12.06
N GLN A 64 11.61 0.47 -12.87
CA GLN A 64 11.22 1.46 -13.89
C GLN A 64 10.84 2.82 -13.30
N SER A 65 10.23 2.83 -12.11
CA SER A 65 9.85 4.07 -11.42
C SER A 65 11.07 4.84 -10.94
N VAL A 66 12.01 4.15 -10.30
CA VAL A 66 13.18 4.78 -9.67
C VAL A 66 14.22 5.19 -10.73
N SER A 67 14.38 4.40 -11.80
CA SER A 67 15.30 4.70 -12.91
C SER A 67 14.85 5.87 -13.78
N ARG A 68 13.54 6.07 -13.98
CA ARG A 68 13.01 7.12 -14.86
C ARG A 68 12.55 8.33 -14.05
N LYS A 69 13.43 9.32 -13.87
CA LYS A 69 13.09 10.69 -13.42
C LYS A 69 12.19 11.38 -14.46
N ARG A 70 10.89 11.07 -14.48
CA ARG A 70 9.90 11.82 -15.26
C ARG A 70 9.29 12.90 -14.38
N ASP A 71 9.14 14.10 -14.92
CA ASP A 71 8.39 15.17 -14.27
C ASP A 71 6.88 14.92 -14.48
N TRP A 72 6.26 14.26 -13.51
CA TRP A 72 4.84 13.89 -13.56
C TRP A 72 3.91 14.97 -13.00
N SER A 73 4.48 16.02 -12.41
CA SER A 73 3.77 17.01 -11.57
C SER A 73 2.53 17.62 -12.24
N GLN A 74 2.56 17.80 -13.56
CA GLN A 74 1.48 18.41 -14.35
C GLN A 74 0.53 17.40 -15.01
N LEU A 75 0.81 16.10 -14.96
CA LEU A 75 0.00 15.09 -15.63
C LEU A 75 -1.34 14.87 -14.90
N ASN A 76 -2.35 14.55 -15.70
CA ASN A 76 -3.67 14.18 -15.20
C ASN A 76 -3.62 12.75 -14.63
N ILE A 77 -4.08 12.60 -13.39
CA ILE A 77 -4.11 11.32 -12.68
C ILE A 77 -4.96 10.29 -13.44
N PHE A 78 -6.07 10.69 -14.06
CA PHE A 78 -6.91 9.78 -14.83
C PHE A 78 -6.18 9.15 -16.02
N GLU A 79 -5.28 9.88 -16.67
CA GLU A 79 -4.49 9.33 -17.78
C GLU A 79 -3.46 8.32 -17.28
N ILE A 80 -2.86 8.57 -16.13
CA ILE A 80 -1.93 7.66 -15.46
C ILE A 80 -2.68 6.37 -15.03
N LEU A 81 -3.86 6.51 -14.42
CA LEU A 81 -4.72 5.38 -14.03
C LEU A 81 -5.14 4.56 -15.25
N LYS A 82 -5.58 5.21 -16.33
CA LYS A 82 -5.97 4.54 -17.58
C LYS A 82 -4.81 3.77 -18.22
N LYS A 83 -3.58 4.28 -18.12
CA LYS A 83 -2.36 3.61 -18.58
C LYS A 83 -1.85 2.53 -17.62
N ARG A 84 -2.58 2.21 -16.55
CA ARG A 84 -2.19 1.28 -15.47
C ARG A 84 -0.87 1.68 -14.77
N GLN A 85 -0.51 2.96 -14.81
CA GLN A 85 0.70 3.52 -14.21
C GLN A 85 0.47 4.06 -12.80
N ALA A 86 -0.70 3.80 -12.21
CA ALA A 86 -1.11 4.25 -10.87
C ALA A 86 -0.06 3.96 -9.80
N PHE A 87 0.51 2.76 -9.86
CA PHE A 87 1.50 2.32 -8.88
C PHE A 87 2.86 3.04 -9.04
N LEU A 88 3.27 3.35 -10.29
CA LEU A 88 4.47 4.15 -10.54
C LEU A 88 4.31 5.58 -9.98
N LEU A 89 3.13 6.17 -10.17
CA LEU A 89 2.79 7.46 -9.58
C LEU A 89 2.86 7.43 -8.05
N LEU A 90 2.23 6.43 -7.41
CA LEU A 90 2.27 6.26 -5.96
C LEU A 90 3.69 6.05 -5.44
N SER A 91 4.48 5.21 -6.13
CA SER A 91 5.89 4.99 -5.78
C SER A 91 6.69 6.28 -5.84
N ASN A 92 6.51 7.07 -6.89
CA ASN A 92 7.18 8.37 -7.03
C ASN A 92 6.72 9.35 -5.94
N LEU A 93 5.44 9.40 -5.61
CA LEU A 93 4.93 10.28 -4.55
C LEU A 93 5.48 9.90 -3.16
N VAL A 94 5.47 8.61 -2.82
CA VAL A 94 6.05 8.10 -1.57
C VAL A 94 7.54 8.40 -1.53
N LEU A 95 8.26 8.12 -2.63
CA LEU A 95 9.68 8.39 -2.75
C LEU A 95 9.97 9.89 -2.63
N SER A 96 9.21 10.77 -3.29
CA SER A 96 9.37 12.23 -3.20
C SER A 96 8.99 12.78 -1.82
N SER A 97 8.02 12.19 -1.13
CA SER A 97 7.69 12.56 0.25
C SER A 97 8.80 12.15 1.21
N PHE A 98 9.33 10.94 1.05
CA PHE A 98 10.45 10.44 1.84
C PHE A 98 11.74 11.20 1.53
N GLN A 99 12.04 11.49 0.26
CA GLN A 99 13.15 12.35 -0.16
C GLN A 99 13.02 13.77 0.41
N ARG A 100 11.81 14.33 0.51
CA ARG A 100 11.59 15.64 1.17
C ARG A 100 11.88 15.58 2.68
N ARG A 101 11.54 14.47 3.35
CA ARG A 101 11.80 14.29 4.80
C ARG A 101 13.26 13.92 5.10
N MET A 102 13.92 13.14 4.25
CA MET A 102 15.27 12.58 4.46
C MET A 102 16.38 13.34 3.73
N GLY A 103 16.04 14.01 2.62
CA GLY A 103 16.95 14.84 1.84
C GLY A 103 17.42 16.09 2.56
N ALA A 104 16.86 16.39 3.74
CA ALA A 104 17.41 17.39 4.66
C ALA A 104 18.68 16.90 5.41
N GLY A 105 19.00 15.60 5.42
CA GLY A 105 20.06 15.04 6.27
C GLY A 105 21.15 14.18 5.62
N THR A 106 20.86 13.36 4.59
CA THR A 106 21.85 12.37 4.05
C THR A 106 22.16 12.47 2.55
N GLY A 107 21.34 13.15 1.75
CA GLY A 107 21.56 13.33 0.31
C GLY A 107 21.43 12.08 -0.58
N VAL A 108 21.16 10.90 -0.01
CA VAL A 108 21.00 9.64 -0.75
C VAL A 108 19.52 9.36 -1.06
N VAL A 109 19.24 8.99 -2.31
CA VAL A 109 17.89 8.61 -2.76
C VAL A 109 17.56 7.20 -2.27
N PRO A 110 16.37 6.95 -1.70
CA PRO A 110 15.99 5.59 -1.30
C PRO A 110 16.01 4.62 -2.47
N GLY A 111 16.59 3.44 -2.29
CA GLY A 111 16.79 2.47 -3.37
C GLY A 111 17.99 2.76 -4.26
N ALA A 112 18.86 3.71 -3.88
CA ALA A 112 20.10 4.00 -4.61
C ALA A 112 21.03 2.78 -4.65
N GLU A 113 21.07 1.99 -3.59
CA GLU A 113 21.82 0.74 -3.48
C GLU A 113 21.34 -0.30 -4.49
N MET A 114 20.02 -0.40 -4.71
CA MET A 114 19.45 -1.30 -5.73
C MET A 114 19.82 -0.86 -7.14
N LEU A 115 19.80 0.45 -7.42
CA LEU A 115 20.22 0.99 -8.71
C LEU A 115 21.73 0.86 -8.95
N ALA A 116 22.54 0.99 -7.89
CA ALA A 116 23.96 0.74 -7.94
C ALA A 116 24.26 -0.74 -8.26
N ALA A 117 23.52 -1.67 -7.64
CA ALA A 117 23.64 -3.10 -7.93
C ALA A 117 23.40 -3.41 -9.42
N VAL A 118 22.32 -2.87 -10.00
CA VAL A 118 22.02 -3.05 -11.44
C VAL A 118 23.15 -2.49 -12.30
N ARG A 119 23.60 -1.26 -12.05
CA ARG A 119 24.64 -0.61 -12.85
C ARG A 119 25.98 -1.35 -12.75
N ALA A 120 26.40 -1.72 -11.54
CA ALA A 120 27.64 -2.46 -11.34
C ALA A 120 27.61 -3.84 -12.01
N ALA A 121 26.47 -4.54 -11.97
CA ALA A 121 26.30 -5.80 -12.70
C ALA A 121 26.40 -5.60 -14.22
N GLU A 122 25.75 -4.57 -14.76
CA GLU A 122 25.82 -4.22 -16.20
C GLU A 122 27.24 -3.85 -16.64
N GLU A 123 27.96 -3.06 -15.84
CA GLU A 123 29.34 -2.65 -16.11
C GLU A 123 30.33 -3.82 -16.11
N GLN A 124 30.11 -4.82 -15.26
CA GLN A 124 30.92 -6.04 -15.15
C GLN A 124 30.46 -7.15 -16.12
N GLY A 125 29.35 -6.95 -16.84
CA GLY A 125 28.77 -7.98 -17.72
C GLY A 125 28.19 -9.19 -16.96
N ILE A 126 27.81 -9.01 -15.70
CA ILE A 126 27.24 -10.06 -14.83
C ILE A 126 25.71 -10.09 -15.03
N GLY A 127 25.14 -11.29 -15.12
CA GLY A 127 23.68 -11.46 -15.19
C GLY A 127 22.98 -10.95 -13.92
N TYR A 128 21.78 -10.40 -14.05
CA TYR A 128 20.99 -10.01 -12.88
C TYR A 128 19.51 -10.38 -12.98
N THR A 129 18.84 -10.46 -11.83
CA THR A 129 17.41 -10.74 -11.71
C THR A 129 16.77 -9.90 -10.62
N PHE A 130 15.57 -9.41 -10.91
CA PHE A 130 14.71 -8.75 -9.94
C PHE A 130 14.00 -9.81 -9.10
N GLY A 131 14.44 -9.95 -7.86
CA GLY A 131 14.06 -11.06 -6.99
C GLY A 131 12.78 -10.85 -6.20
N ASP A 132 12.23 -9.62 -6.17
CA ASP A 132 11.12 -9.25 -5.30
C ASP A 132 9.74 -9.43 -5.96
N ARG A 133 8.73 -9.64 -5.11
CA ARG A 133 7.33 -9.74 -5.50
C ARG A 133 6.82 -8.38 -5.94
N PRO A 134 5.88 -8.29 -6.92
CA PRO A 134 5.21 -7.04 -7.21
C PRO A 134 4.63 -6.42 -5.94
N VAL A 135 5.16 -5.26 -5.56
CA VAL A 135 4.76 -4.53 -4.34
C VAL A 135 3.26 -4.23 -4.28
N THR A 136 2.58 -4.09 -5.44
CA THR A 136 1.11 -3.99 -5.48
C THR A 136 0.41 -5.24 -4.95
N ALA A 137 0.92 -6.44 -5.30
CA ALA A 137 0.42 -7.70 -4.78
C ALA A 137 0.74 -7.83 -3.29
N THR A 138 1.98 -7.51 -2.88
CA THR A 138 2.43 -7.47 -1.49
C THR A 138 1.51 -6.65 -0.58
N LEU A 139 1.25 -5.38 -0.95
CA LEU A 139 0.41 -4.48 -0.16
C LEU A 139 -1.06 -4.93 -0.14
N LYS A 140 -1.60 -5.39 -1.27
CA LYS A 140 -2.99 -5.91 -1.33
C LYS A 140 -3.16 -7.16 -0.47
N ARG A 141 -2.17 -8.05 -0.46
CA ARG A 141 -2.18 -9.24 0.40
C ARG A 141 -2.09 -8.87 1.87
N ALA A 142 -1.22 -7.94 2.25
CA ALA A 142 -1.12 -7.46 3.64
C ALA A 142 -2.46 -6.90 4.12
N TRP A 143 -3.11 -6.09 3.28
CA TRP A 143 -4.46 -5.59 3.57
C TRP A 143 -5.53 -6.68 3.62
N ALA A 144 -5.47 -7.68 2.74
CA ALA A 144 -6.41 -8.79 2.72
C ALA A 144 -6.28 -9.70 3.95
N ARG A 145 -5.05 -9.94 4.41
CA ARG A 145 -4.72 -10.74 5.60
C ARG A 145 -5.00 -10.03 6.91
N THR A 146 -5.05 -8.70 6.91
CA THR A 146 -5.39 -7.92 8.10
C THR A 146 -6.89 -7.96 8.38
N GLY A 147 -7.25 -8.44 9.58
CA GLY A 147 -8.65 -8.47 10.06
C GLY A 147 -9.24 -7.07 10.28
N PHE A 148 -10.54 -7.02 10.61
CA PHE A 148 -11.24 -5.76 10.83
C PHE A 148 -10.58 -4.88 11.91
N TRP A 149 -10.23 -5.47 13.05
CA TRP A 149 -9.57 -4.74 14.15
C TRP A 149 -8.19 -4.20 13.77
N GLY A 150 -7.36 -5.00 13.08
CA GLY A 150 -6.05 -4.55 12.61
C GLY A 150 -6.15 -3.40 11.61
N LYS A 151 -7.18 -3.39 10.76
CA LYS A 151 -7.45 -2.27 9.84
C LYS A 151 -7.84 -0.99 10.56
N ASN A 152 -8.69 -1.10 11.59
CA ASN A 152 -9.06 0.06 12.40
C ASN A 152 -7.87 0.60 13.20
N LYS A 153 -7.02 -0.29 13.75
CA LYS A 153 -5.76 0.10 14.41
C LYS A 153 -4.83 0.85 13.46
N LEU A 154 -4.61 0.32 12.26
CA LEU A 154 -3.78 0.97 11.24
C LEU A 154 -4.36 2.33 10.83
N LEU A 155 -5.68 2.41 10.64
CA LEU A 155 -6.36 3.67 10.33
C LEU A 155 -6.20 4.69 11.46
N ALA A 156 -6.38 4.27 12.72
CA ALA A 156 -6.19 5.13 13.88
C ALA A 156 -4.74 5.62 14.00
N ALA A 157 -3.76 4.74 13.78
CA ALA A 157 -2.34 5.10 13.77
C ALA A 157 -1.99 6.08 12.64
N MET A 158 -2.53 5.87 11.43
CA MET A 158 -2.35 6.79 10.31
C MET A 158 -2.98 8.17 10.59
N ILE A 159 -4.17 8.20 11.19
CA ILE A 159 -4.82 9.44 11.62
C ILE A 159 -3.96 10.13 12.69
N ALA A 160 -3.53 9.42 13.73
CA ALA A 160 -2.68 9.96 14.78
C ALA A 160 -1.37 10.53 14.22
N ALA A 161 -0.73 9.83 13.29
CA ALA A 161 0.49 10.29 12.62
C ALA A 161 0.24 11.53 11.74
N ALA A 162 -0.89 11.60 11.03
CA ALA A 162 -1.24 12.75 10.19
C ALA A 162 -1.55 14.02 11.01
N PHE A 163 -2.05 13.86 12.23
CA PHE A 163 -2.32 14.96 13.17
C PHE A 163 -1.18 15.23 14.15
N SER A 164 -0.15 14.38 14.18
CA SER A 164 1.04 14.60 15.00
C SER A 164 1.88 15.73 14.42
N ARG A 165 2.18 16.71 15.28
CA ARG A 165 3.07 17.85 14.96
C ARG A 165 4.47 17.67 15.55
N GLU A 166 4.78 16.49 16.09
CA GLU A 166 6.11 16.21 16.63
C GLU A 166 7.13 16.14 15.49
N THR A 167 7.99 17.15 15.44
CA THR A 167 9.26 17.08 14.72
C THR A 167 10.13 16.06 15.43
N VAL A 168 10.53 15.00 14.73
CA VAL A 168 11.48 14.01 15.24
C VAL A 168 12.76 14.76 15.65
N SER A 169 13.13 14.68 16.94
CA SER A 169 14.33 15.36 17.44
C SER A 169 15.60 14.70 16.87
N GLU A 170 16.74 15.39 16.87
CA GLU A 170 18.01 14.74 16.51
C GLU A 170 18.35 13.57 17.42
N GLU A 171 17.93 13.62 18.69
CA GLU A 171 18.12 12.54 19.66
C GLU A 171 17.25 11.33 19.31
N ASP A 172 16.01 11.53 18.87
CA ASP A 172 15.16 10.45 18.36
C ASP A 172 15.71 9.88 17.05
N LEU A 173 16.25 10.72 16.17
CA LEU A 173 16.93 10.30 14.93
C LEU A 173 18.20 9.50 15.22
N ALA A 174 18.97 9.88 16.24
CA ALA A 174 20.17 9.17 16.65
C ALA A 174 19.82 7.78 17.22
N ARG A 175 18.77 7.69 18.06
CA ARG A 175 18.25 6.41 18.55
C ARG A 175 17.75 5.52 17.41
N LEU A 176 17.06 6.08 16.41
CA LEU A 176 16.60 5.34 15.23
C LEU A 176 17.74 4.82 14.33
N ARG A 177 18.96 5.36 14.45
CA ARG A 177 20.14 4.87 13.72
C ARG A 177 20.80 3.67 14.38
N GLU A 178 20.48 3.39 15.65
CA GLU A 178 20.96 2.19 16.33
C GLU A 178 20.18 0.97 15.83
N GLN A 179 20.90 -0.02 15.29
CA GLN A 179 20.30 -1.24 14.72
C GLN A 179 19.36 -1.94 15.71
N ASN A 180 19.74 -1.97 17.00
CA ASN A 180 18.96 -2.63 18.05
C ASN A 180 17.62 -1.94 18.36
N GLU A 181 17.57 -0.60 18.34
CA GLU A 181 16.32 0.14 18.60
C GLU A 181 15.33 0.00 17.45
N LEU A 182 15.84 0.03 16.21
CA LEU A 182 15.02 -0.18 15.02
C LEU A 182 14.45 -1.60 14.96
N GLU A 183 15.25 -2.61 15.34
CA GLU A 183 14.79 -3.98 15.48
C GLU A 183 13.70 -4.14 16.56
N ASN A 184 13.87 -3.51 17.72
CA ASN A 184 12.89 -3.54 18.81
C ASN A 184 11.55 -2.88 18.39
N MET A 185 11.60 -1.71 17.75
CA MET A 185 10.39 -1.04 17.25
C MET A 185 9.68 -1.87 16.16
N LEU A 186 10.44 -2.52 15.28
CA LEU A 186 9.88 -3.41 14.27
C LEU A 186 9.25 -4.66 14.90
N ALA A 187 9.83 -5.19 15.98
CA ALA A 187 9.27 -6.30 16.74
C ALA A 187 7.95 -5.91 17.44
N GLU A 188 7.89 -4.74 18.08
CA GLU A 188 6.65 -4.23 18.68
C GLU A 188 5.55 -3.98 17.64
N LEU A 189 5.90 -3.43 16.48
CA LEU A 189 4.98 -3.28 15.35
C LEU A 189 4.52 -4.63 14.79
N ALA A 190 5.41 -5.62 14.75
CA ALA A 190 5.08 -6.97 14.32
C ALA A 190 4.06 -7.64 15.25
N ASP A 191 4.20 -7.46 16.56
CA ASP A 191 3.25 -7.95 17.56
C ASP A 191 1.91 -7.20 17.50
N TYR A 192 1.96 -5.89 17.21
CA TYR A 192 0.76 -5.07 17.08
C TYR A 192 -0.05 -5.38 15.81
N LEU A 193 0.63 -5.71 14.70
CA LEU A 193 0.05 -5.99 13.38
C LEU A 193 0.61 -7.31 12.78
N PRO A 194 0.30 -8.47 13.38
CA PRO A 194 0.91 -9.75 12.98
C PRO A 194 0.57 -10.16 11.55
N GLY A 195 -0.64 -9.81 11.06
CA GLY A 195 -1.05 -10.07 9.68
C GLY A 195 -0.29 -9.23 8.64
N VAL A 196 0.24 -8.06 9.03
CA VAL A 196 1.07 -7.22 8.17
C VAL A 196 2.50 -7.77 8.13
N LYS A 197 3.08 -8.09 9.30
CA LYS A 197 4.40 -8.71 9.41
C LYS A 197 4.49 -10.02 8.63
N ALA A 198 3.48 -10.89 8.79
CA ALA A 198 3.40 -12.15 8.06
C ALA A 198 3.51 -11.98 6.54
N VAL A 199 2.98 -10.89 5.97
CA VAL A 199 3.00 -10.67 4.51
C VAL A 199 4.20 -9.87 4.04
N LEU A 200 4.58 -8.81 4.77
CA LEU A 200 5.65 -7.90 4.38
C LEU A 200 7.05 -8.43 4.69
N ILE A 201 7.16 -9.32 5.68
CA ILE A 201 8.42 -9.94 6.09
C ILE A 201 8.36 -11.42 5.76
N ASP A 202 7.58 -12.21 6.50
CA ASP A 202 7.68 -13.68 6.44
C ASP A 202 7.38 -14.25 5.02
N GLU A 203 6.26 -13.88 4.38
CA GLU A 203 5.98 -14.28 2.99
C GLU A 203 6.96 -13.69 1.97
N ARG A 204 7.51 -12.52 2.26
CA ARG A 204 8.45 -11.83 1.35
C ARG A 204 9.82 -12.49 1.39
N ASP A 205 10.28 -12.92 2.56
CA ASP A 205 11.50 -13.71 2.74
C ASP A 205 11.42 -15.01 1.96
N LEU A 206 10.27 -15.72 2.03
CA LEU A 206 10.05 -16.93 1.25
C LEU A 206 10.16 -16.67 -0.26
N TYR A 207 9.53 -15.60 -0.73
CA TYR A 207 9.56 -15.23 -2.14
C TYR A 207 10.99 -14.87 -2.59
N LEU A 208 11.70 -14.03 -1.83
CA LEU A 208 13.07 -13.62 -2.11
C LEU A 208 14.04 -14.80 -2.09
N ALA A 209 13.97 -15.64 -1.05
CA ALA A 209 14.80 -16.84 -0.94
C ALA A 209 14.56 -17.80 -2.10
N LYS A 210 13.31 -18.01 -2.51
CA LYS A 210 13.00 -18.83 -3.68
C LYS A 210 13.54 -18.22 -4.98
N SER A 211 13.44 -16.90 -5.15
CA SER A 211 14.04 -16.19 -6.29
C SER A 211 15.57 -16.29 -6.32
N ILE A 212 16.22 -16.25 -5.15
CA ILE A 212 17.67 -16.42 -5.01
C ILE A 212 18.07 -17.86 -5.34
N PHE A 213 17.36 -18.84 -4.78
CA PHE A 213 17.60 -20.27 -5.01
C PHE A 213 17.47 -20.66 -6.49
N ASP A 214 16.48 -20.10 -7.19
CA ASP A 214 16.22 -20.37 -8.61
C ASP A 214 17.08 -19.55 -9.58
N ALA A 215 17.87 -18.60 -9.09
CA ALA A 215 18.73 -17.78 -9.94
C ALA A 215 19.77 -18.66 -10.66
N PRO A 216 20.22 -18.31 -11.87
CA PRO A 216 21.31 -19.01 -12.54
C PRO A 216 22.66 -18.74 -11.85
N GLY A 217 23.67 -19.57 -12.13
CA GLY A 217 25.04 -19.42 -11.63
C GLY A 217 25.34 -20.26 -10.39
N GLU A 218 26.63 -20.52 -10.15
CA GLU A 218 27.09 -21.29 -8.99
C GLU A 218 27.35 -20.38 -7.80
N ARG A 219 27.81 -19.14 -8.07
CA ARG A 219 28.05 -18.11 -7.07
C ARG A 219 27.12 -16.92 -7.27
N VAL A 220 26.12 -16.78 -6.40
CA VAL A 220 25.04 -15.79 -6.55
C VAL A 220 25.11 -14.75 -5.42
N LEU A 221 25.14 -13.46 -5.79
CA LEU A 221 25.02 -12.36 -4.84
C LEU A 221 23.57 -11.90 -4.73
N ALA A 222 23.00 -11.90 -3.54
CA ALA A 222 21.72 -11.28 -3.25
C ALA A 222 21.91 -9.93 -2.54
N VAL A 223 21.48 -8.84 -3.18
CA VAL A 223 21.44 -7.49 -2.60
C VAL A 223 20.04 -7.26 -2.03
N VAL A 224 19.93 -7.33 -0.71
CA VAL A 224 18.65 -7.30 0.03
C VAL A 224 18.75 -6.35 1.22
N GLY A 225 17.61 -5.95 1.78
CA GLY A 225 17.53 -5.21 3.02
C GLY A 225 18.03 -6.06 4.19
N ALA A 226 18.79 -5.46 5.11
CA ALA A 226 19.42 -6.19 6.22
C ALA A 226 18.42 -7.02 7.06
N GLY A 227 17.19 -6.52 7.26
CA GLY A 227 16.15 -7.22 8.02
C GLY A 227 15.64 -8.52 7.36
N HIS A 228 15.86 -8.71 6.05
CA HIS A 228 15.44 -9.91 5.32
C HIS A 228 16.51 -11.03 5.35
N VAL A 229 17.78 -10.68 5.60
CA VAL A 229 18.92 -11.62 5.53
C VAL A 229 18.72 -12.85 6.42
N PRO A 230 18.31 -12.74 7.70
CA PRO A 230 18.15 -13.93 8.55
C PRO A 230 17.02 -14.85 8.08
N GLY A 231 15.92 -14.30 7.57
CA GLY A 231 14.79 -15.08 7.05
C GLY A 231 15.13 -15.78 5.74
N ILE A 232 15.84 -15.10 4.85
CA ILE A 232 16.31 -15.66 3.58
C ILE A 232 17.29 -16.80 3.82
N ALA A 233 18.31 -16.60 4.67
CA ALA A 233 19.32 -17.61 4.96
C ALA A 233 18.69 -18.93 5.46
N ARG A 234 17.79 -18.85 6.46
CA ARG A 234 17.04 -20.01 6.97
C ARG A 234 16.23 -20.70 5.88
N THR A 235 15.59 -19.93 5.01
CA THR A 235 14.73 -20.49 3.95
C THR A 235 15.56 -21.20 2.88
N LEU A 236 16.73 -20.68 2.51
CA LEU A 236 17.65 -21.33 1.57
C LEU A 236 18.11 -22.69 2.08
N GLU A 237 18.45 -22.80 3.37
CA GLU A 237 18.83 -24.06 4.00
C GLU A 237 17.68 -25.08 4.05
N GLN A 238 16.45 -24.62 4.26
CA GLN A 238 15.26 -25.47 4.27
C GLN A 238 14.90 -25.97 2.85
N LEU A 239 15.06 -25.12 1.83
CA LEU A 239 14.85 -25.47 0.42
C LEU A 239 15.85 -26.54 -0.02
N GLU A 240 17.13 -26.38 0.31
CA GLU A 240 18.17 -27.36 -0.03
C GLU A 240 17.90 -28.73 0.60
N ARG A 241 17.49 -28.75 1.87
CA ARG A 241 17.14 -29.99 2.57
C ARG A 241 15.83 -30.61 2.09
N GLY A 242 15.08 -29.94 1.21
CA GLY A 242 13.78 -30.39 0.74
C GLY A 242 12.69 -30.38 1.82
N GLU A 243 12.89 -29.63 2.91
CA GLU A 243 11.94 -29.54 4.03
C GLU A 243 10.71 -28.71 3.67
N ILE A 244 10.88 -27.77 2.75
CA ILE A 244 9.82 -26.86 2.30
C ILE A 244 9.83 -26.76 0.77
N THR A 245 8.65 -26.51 0.21
CA THR A 245 8.49 -26.09 -1.19
C THR A 245 7.81 -24.74 -1.21
N VAL A 246 8.44 -23.75 -1.85
CA VAL A 246 7.88 -22.41 -1.98
C VAL A 246 7.32 -22.22 -3.39
N ASP A 247 6.00 -22.00 -3.46
CA ASP A 247 5.30 -21.60 -4.67
C ASP A 247 5.17 -20.08 -4.71
N ARG A 248 5.90 -19.43 -5.62
CA ARG A 248 5.88 -17.97 -5.79
C ARG A 248 4.53 -17.48 -6.33
N ASP A 249 3.89 -18.24 -7.23
CA ASP A 249 2.63 -17.82 -7.86
C ASP A 249 1.51 -17.77 -6.80
N ALA A 250 1.48 -18.73 -5.88
CA ALA A 250 0.57 -18.71 -4.74
C ALA A 250 0.78 -17.51 -3.80
N LEU A 251 2.00 -16.99 -3.70
CA LEU A 251 2.34 -15.80 -2.91
C LEU A 251 1.99 -14.49 -3.63
N GLU A 252 1.63 -14.52 -4.91
CA GLU A 252 1.14 -13.36 -5.67
C GLU A 252 -0.39 -13.25 -5.68
N ILE A 253 -1.11 -14.38 -5.56
CA ILE A 253 -2.58 -14.40 -5.59
C ILE A 253 -3.17 -13.71 -4.34
N ILE A 254 -4.15 -12.83 -4.51
CA ILE A 254 -4.82 -12.17 -3.38
C ILE A 254 -5.93 -13.10 -2.85
N PRO A 255 -5.94 -13.46 -1.54
CA PRO A 255 -6.96 -14.37 -1.01
C PRO A 255 -8.37 -13.77 -1.13
N PRO A 256 -9.37 -14.54 -1.60
CA PRO A 256 -10.72 -14.03 -1.79
C PRO A 256 -11.41 -13.73 -0.45
N PRO A 257 -12.38 -12.80 -0.42
CA PRO A 257 -13.15 -12.51 0.79
C PRO A 257 -13.97 -13.74 1.25
N GLY A 258 -14.04 -13.93 2.56
CA GLY A 258 -14.89 -14.95 3.18
C GLY A 258 -16.39 -14.77 2.88
N PRO A 259 -17.22 -15.80 3.09
CA PRO A 259 -18.63 -15.82 2.69
C PRO A 259 -19.46 -14.72 3.37
N VAL A 260 -19.24 -14.45 4.65
CA VAL A 260 -19.94 -13.37 5.39
C VAL A 260 -19.65 -12.00 4.78
N ARG A 261 -18.39 -11.73 4.44
CA ARG A 261 -17.98 -10.48 3.77
C ARG A 261 -18.56 -10.36 2.37
N ARG A 262 -18.79 -11.49 1.68
CA ARG A 262 -19.49 -11.52 0.39
C ARG A 262 -21.00 -11.25 0.53
N ALA A 263 -21.63 -11.65 1.63
CA ALA A 263 -23.06 -11.48 1.87
C ALA A 263 -23.45 -10.09 2.42
N MET A 264 -22.56 -9.46 3.20
CA MET A 264 -22.80 -8.14 3.83
C MET A 264 -23.40 -7.05 2.91
N PRO A 265 -22.99 -6.92 1.63
CA PRO A 265 -23.53 -5.89 0.73
C PRO A 265 -25.02 -6.03 0.42
N TYR A 266 -25.59 -7.21 0.65
CA TYR A 266 -26.99 -7.53 0.32
C TYR A 266 -27.95 -7.44 1.51
N VAL A 267 -27.43 -7.27 2.73
CA VAL A 267 -28.27 -7.22 3.95
C VAL A 267 -29.11 -5.94 4.00
N ILE A 268 -28.47 -4.77 3.85
CA ILE A 268 -29.18 -3.47 3.90
C ILE A 268 -30.18 -3.31 2.74
N PRO A 269 -29.86 -3.64 1.48
CA PRO A 269 -30.85 -3.60 0.40
C PRO A 269 -32.05 -4.51 0.66
N ALA A 270 -31.82 -5.72 1.21
CA ALA A 270 -32.90 -6.65 1.53
C ALA A 270 -33.83 -6.08 2.62
N VAL A 271 -33.28 -5.45 3.66
CA VAL A 271 -34.07 -4.79 4.72
C VAL A 271 -34.89 -3.63 4.13
N VAL A 272 -34.27 -2.73 3.38
CA VAL A 272 -34.97 -1.57 2.79
C VAL A 272 -36.04 -2.03 1.80
N ALA A 273 -35.75 -3.00 0.94
CA ALA A 273 -36.73 -3.58 0.02
C ALA A 273 -37.91 -4.23 0.75
N THR A 274 -37.64 -4.97 1.84
CA THR A 274 -38.69 -5.59 2.66
C THR A 274 -39.60 -4.54 3.30
N LEU A 275 -39.03 -3.44 3.82
CA LEU A 275 -39.81 -2.35 4.42
C LEU A 275 -40.67 -1.62 3.39
N ILE A 276 -40.14 -1.38 2.18
CA ILE A 276 -40.91 -0.77 1.09
C ILE A 276 -42.07 -1.70 0.68
N LEU A 277 -41.79 -3.00 0.48
CA LEU A 277 -42.81 -4.00 0.14
C LEU A 277 -43.88 -4.09 1.23
N TRP A 278 -43.49 -4.06 2.51
CA TRP A 278 -44.44 -4.00 3.64
C TRP A 278 -45.37 -2.78 3.53
N GLY A 279 -44.83 -1.62 3.16
CA GLY A 279 -45.61 -0.41 2.91
C GLY A 279 -46.71 -0.62 1.87
N PHE A 280 -46.40 -1.33 0.77
CA PHE A 280 -47.40 -1.72 -0.23
C PHE A 280 -48.44 -2.72 0.31
N PHE A 281 -48.02 -3.70 1.12
CA PHE A 281 -48.94 -4.68 1.71
C PHE A 281 -49.93 -4.07 2.71
N ARG A 282 -49.50 -3.09 3.52
CA ARG A 282 -50.34 -2.51 4.58
C ARG A 282 -51.11 -1.26 4.13
N GLY A 283 -50.51 -0.43 3.29
CA GLY A 283 -51.05 0.88 2.88
C GLY A 283 -51.46 0.97 1.41
N GLY A 284 -51.43 -0.13 0.66
CA GLY A 284 -51.73 -0.15 -0.77
C GLY A 284 -50.74 0.68 -1.61
N LEU A 285 -51.17 1.09 -2.80
CA LEU A 285 -50.32 1.83 -3.75
C LEU A 285 -49.90 3.20 -3.19
N GLU A 286 -50.79 3.89 -2.48
CA GLU A 286 -50.48 5.19 -1.87
C GLU A 286 -49.44 5.07 -0.75
N GLY A 287 -49.59 4.09 0.16
CA GLY A 287 -48.62 3.87 1.24
C GLY A 287 -47.23 3.48 0.72
N GLY A 288 -47.16 2.59 -0.27
CA GLY A 288 -45.90 2.19 -0.89
C GLY A 288 -45.20 3.34 -1.62
N LEU A 289 -45.93 4.14 -2.40
CA LEU A 289 -45.38 5.33 -3.07
C LEU A 289 -44.95 6.40 -2.09
N GLN A 290 -45.68 6.60 -0.99
CA GLN A 290 -45.31 7.55 0.05
C GLN A 290 -44.00 7.15 0.73
N SER A 291 -43.84 5.87 1.10
CA SER A 291 -42.59 5.36 1.68
C SER A 291 -41.42 5.49 0.69
N LEU A 292 -41.64 5.19 -0.59
CA LEU A 292 -40.63 5.37 -1.64
C LEU A 292 -40.20 6.84 -1.80
N TRP A 293 -41.16 7.78 -1.84
CA TRP A 293 -40.83 9.20 -1.97
C TRP A 293 -40.13 9.77 -0.74
N ARG A 294 -40.55 9.38 0.46
CA ARG A 294 -39.85 9.75 1.70
C ARG A 294 -38.40 9.25 1.67
N TRP A 295 -38.17 8.02 1.25
CA TRP A 295 -36.82 7.47 1.10
C TRP A 295 -35.95 8.30 0.15
N ILE A 296 -36.47 8.57 -1.05
CA ILE A 296 -35.76 9.29 -2.11
C ILE A 296 -35.46 10.73 -1.68
N LEU A 297 -36.47 11.45 -1.20
CA LEU A 297 -36.35 12.87 -0.87
C LEU A 297 -35.43 13.10 0.32
N VAL A 298 -35.56 12.32 1.39
CA VAL A 298 -34.73 12.48 2.59
C VAL A 298 -33.27 12.13 2.30
N ASN A 299 -33.00 10.97 1.67
CA ASN A 299 -31.63 10.58 1.32
C ASN A 299 -31.01 11.53 0.30
N GLY A 300 -31.72 11.81 -0.79
CA GLY A 300 -31.25 12.65 -1.88
C GLY A 300 -30.94 14.07 -1.43
N THR A 301 -31.86 14.69 -0.70
CA THR A 301 -31.72 16.11 -0.29
C THR A 301 -30.60 16.29 0.71
N LEU A 302 -30.50 15.43 1.74
CA LEU A 302 -29.44 15.57 2.74
C LEU A 302 -28.05 15.31 2.15
N SER A 303 -27.92 14.38 1.21
CA SER A 303 -26.66 14.18 0.47
C SER A 303 -26.32 15.37 -0.42
N ALA A 304 -27.31 15.93 -1.13
CA ALA A 304 -27.13 17.13 -1.95
C ALA A 304 -26.72 18.36 -1.12
N ILE A 305 -27.29 18.55 0.07
CA ILE A 305 -26.89 19.59 1.02
C ILE A 305 -25.42 19.37 1.45
N GLY A 306 -25.02 18.13 1.71
CA GLY A 306 -23.62 17.81 2.00
C GLY A 306 -22.67 18.19 0.84
N SER A 307 -23.02 17.85 -0.39
CA SER A 307 -22.27 18.27 -1.59
C SER A 307 -22.25 19.79 -1.78
N LEU A 308 -23.37 20.47 -1.50
CA LEU A 308 -23.46 21.92 -1.59
C LEU A 308 -22.56 22.60 -0.55
N ALA A 309 -22.54 22.10 0.69
CA ALA A 309 -21.66 22.58 1.74
C ALA A 309 -20.18 22.45 1.37
N ALA A 310 -19.82 21.41 0.60
CA ALA A 310 -18.48 21.23 0.06
C ALA A 310 -18.17 22.13 -1.16
N LEU A 311 -19.10 22.96 -1.62
CA LEU A 311 -18.98 23.77 -2.85
C LEU A 311 -18.72 22.93 -4.11
N ALA A 312 -19.32 21.74 -4.15
CA ALA A 312 -19.24 20.83 -5.29
C ALA A 312 -19.77 21.46 -6.59
N HIS A 313 -19.35 20.92 -7.73
CA HIS A 313 -19.91 21.32 -9.01
C HIS A 313 -21.44 21.04 -9.05
N PRO A 314 -22.27 21.90 -9.68
CA PRO A 314 -23.73 21.70 -9.73
C PRO A 314 -24.17 20.31 -10.22
N LEU A 315 -23.47 19.76 -11.22
CA LEU A 315 -23.70 18.39 -11.70
C LEU A 315 -23.39 17.31 -10.64
N THR A 316 -22.41 17.55 -9.77
CA THR A 316 -22.09 16.66 -8.66
C THR A 316 -23.17 16.70 -7.58
N ILE A 317 -23.74 17.87 -7.31
CA ILE A 317 -24.88 18.02 -6.37
C ILE A 317 -26.10 17.25 -6.90
N LEU A 318 -26.39 17.36 -8.19
CA LEU A 318 -27.46 16.58 -8.84
C LEU A 318 -27.17 15.08 -8.77
N ALA A 319 -25.93 14.67 -9.04
CA ALA A 319 -25.52 13.27 -8.92
C ALA A 319 -25.68 12.75 -7.49
N ALA A 320 -25.36 13.56 -6.47
CA ALA A 320 -25.57 13.21 -5.07
C ALA A 320 -27.04 12.92 -4.78
N PHE A 321 -27.94 13.81 -5.21
CA PHE A 321 -29.38 13.67 -5.02
C PHE A 321 -29.93 12.38 -5.63
N LEU A 322 -29.53 12.09 -6.87
CA LEU A 322 -30.03 10.93 -7.62
C LEU A 322 -29.41 9.61 -7.14
N ALA A 323 -28.13 9.63 -6.76
CA ALA A 323 -27.42 8.42 -6.36
C ALA A 323 -27.66 8.02 -4.90
N ALA A 324 -27.89 8.98 -3.99
CA ALA A 324 -28.01 8.70 -2.55
C ALA A 324 -29.06 7.63 -2.21
N PRO A 325 -30.30 7.65 -2.75
CA PRO A 325 -31.32 6.67 -2.39
C PRO A 325 -30.98 5.24 -2.81
N VAL A 326 -30.19 5.08 -3.87
CA VAL A 326 -29.77 3.77 -4.39
C VAL A 326 -28.52 3.29 -3.67
N THR A 327 -27.55 4.17 -3.49
CA THR A 327 -26.25 3.87 -2.90
C THR A 327 -26.32 3.71 -1.38
N SER A 328 -27.23 4.39 -0.69
CA SER A 328 -27.44 4.20 0.76
C SER A 328 -27.90 2.79 1.11
N MET A 329 -28.57 2.10 0.18
CA MET A 329 -28.91 0.69 0.35
C MET A 329 -27.67 -0.21 0.28
N ASN A 330 -26.61 0.17 -0.42
CA ASN A 330 -25.42 -0.66 -0.60
C ASN A 330 -24.26 -0.20 0.30
N PRO A 331 -23.89 -0.96 1.35
CA PRO A 331 -22.81 -0.58 2.26
C PRO A 331 -21.41 -0.62 1.62
N THR A 332 -21.28 -1.13 0.38
CA THR A 332 -20.01 -1.16 -0.34
C THR A 332 -19.78 0.03 -1.26
N VAL A 333 -20.84 0.68 -1.75
CA VAL A 333 -20.76 1.80 -2.68
C VAL A 333 -21.68 2.89 -2.18
N GLY A 334 -21.17 3.74 -1.29
CA GLY A 334 -21.88 4.93 -0.82
C GLY A 334 -21.89 6.06 -1.84
N VAL A 335 -22.81 7.02 -1.65
CA VAL A 335 -22.97 8.19 -2.53
C VAL A 335 -21.68 8.98 -2.72
N GLY A 336 -20.81 9.01 -1.72
CA GLY A 336 -19.50 9.67 -1.79
C GLY A 336 -18.66 9.19 -2.96
N PHE A 337 -18.70 7.89 -3.29
CA PHE A 337 -17.96 7.38 -4.43
C PHE A 337 -18.48 7.96 -5.75
N VAL A 338 -19.79 8.09 -5.89
CA VAL A 338 -20.40 8.68 -7.10
C VAL A 338 -20.06 10.16 -7.19
N THR A 339 -20.26 10.92 -6.11
CA THR A 339 -19.99 12.35 -6.08
C THR A 339 -18.51 12.65 -6.23
N GLY A 340 -17.64 11.89 -5.58
CA GLY A 340 -16.19 12.00 -5.71
C GLY A 340 -15.71 11.69 -7.12
N LEU A 341 -16.25 10.66 -7.79
CA LEU A 341 -15.92 10.35 -9.18
C LEU A 341 -16.40 11.47 -10.12
N VAL A 342 -17.66 11.90 -10.01
CA VAL A 342 -18.23 12.97 -10.84
C VAL A 342 -17.44 14.27 -10.64
N GLU A 343 -17.16 14.65 -9.39
CA GLU A 343 -16.35 15.83 -9.09
C GLU A 343 -14.93 15.69 -9.64
N ALA A 344 -14.31 14.52 -9.54
CA ALA A 344 -12.98 14.29 -10.08
C ALA A 344 -12.95 14.36 -11.62
N PHE A 345 -14.00 13.90 -12.30
CA PHE A 345 -14.12 14.04 -13.76
C PHE A 345 -14.27 15.50 -14.19
N LEU A 346 -15.03 16.30 -13.43
CA LEU A 346 -15.31 17.71 -13.71
C LEU A 346 -14.14 18.62 -13.29
N ARG A 347 -13.51 18.33 -12.15
CA ARG A 347 -12.34 19.02 -11.59
C ARG A 347 -11.14 18.08 -11.52
N LYS A 348 -10.60 17.75 -12.69
CA LYS A 348 -9.48 16.80 -12.85
C LYS A 348 -8.30 17.12 -11.92
N PRO A 349 -7.98 16.26 -10.94
CA PRO A 349 -6.82 16.44 -10.08
C PRO A 349 -5.54 16.13 -10.86
N ARG A 350 -4.47 16.85 -10.51
CA ARG A 350 -3.12 16.69 -11.07
C ARG A 350 -2.18 16.13 -10.01
N VAL A 351 -1.01 15.65 -10.44
CA VAL A 351 -0.01 15.10 -9.52
C VAL A 351 0.47 16.14 -8.50
N ILE A 352 0.59 17.41 -8.88
CA ILE A 352 0.93 18.49 -7.94
C ILE A 352 -0.07 18.65 -6.79
N ASP A 353 -1.36 18.35 -7.02
CA ASP A 353 -2.38 18.38 -5.96
C ASP A 353 -2.13 17.26 -4.92
N PHE A 354 -1.48 16.15 -5.30
CA PHE A 354 -1.03 15.13 -4.35
C PHE A 354 0.24 15.54 -3.60
N GLU A 355 1.17 16.21 -4.28
CA GLU A 355 2.45 16.61 -3.69
C GLU A 355 2.30 17.69 -2.60
N SER A 356 1.37 18.63 -2.80
CA SER A 356 1.06 19.68 -1.81
C SER A 356 0.06 19.22 -0.75
N LEU A 357 -0.38 17.95 -0.77
CA LEU A 357 -1.45 17.46 0.11
C LEU A 357 -1.14 17.70 1.59
N ASN A 358 0.09 17.45 2.04
CA ASN A 358 0.48 17.66 3.44
C ASN A 358 0.32 19.13 3.88
N ASP A 359 0.60 20.08 2.99
CA ASP A 359 0.48 21.52 3.28
C ASP A 359 -0.98 21.99 3.17
N ASP A 360 -1.77 21.35 2.30
CA ASP A 360 -3.16 21.74 2.06
C ASP A 360 -4.14 21.17 3.11
N ILE A 361 -3.85 20.01 3.71
CA ILE A 361 -4.71 19.42 4.76
C ILE A 361 -4.62 20.14 6.10
N VAL A 362 -3.62 20.98 6.33
CA VAL A 362 -3.49 21.71 7.61
C VAL A 362 -4.35 22.96 7.68
N THR A 363 -4.99 23.38 6.58
CA THR A 363 -5.85 24.57 6.54
C THR A 363 -7.22 24.27 5.94
N VAL A 364 -8.26 24.90 6.48
CA VAL A 364 -9.62 24.80 5.90
C VAL A 364 -9.61 25.28 4.44
N ARG A 365 -8.88 26.36 4.14
CA ARG A 365 -8.77 26.88 2.76
C ARG A 365 -8.09 25.88 1.82
N GLY A 366 -7.08 25.16 2.28
CA GLY A 366 -6.40 24.12 1.51
C GLY A 366 -7.34 22.97 1.14
N PHE A 367 -8.24 22.56 2.04
CA PHE A 367 -9.29 21.57 1.75
C PHE A 367 -10.24 21.97 0.61
N TYR A 368 -10.54 23.26 0.44
CA TYR A 368 -11.40 23.73 -0.65
C TYR A 368 -10.64 24.08 -1.93
N ARG A 369 -9.36 24.45 -1.83
CA ARG A 369 -8.57 24.94 -2.98
C ARG A 369 -7.87 23.81 -3.73
N ASN A 370 -7.29 22.86 -3.01
CA ASN A 370 -6.63 21.72 -3.62
C ASN A 370 -7.69 20.77 -4.19
N ARG A 371 -7.53 20.35 -5.45
CA ARG A 371 -8.57 19.60 -6.17
C ARG A 371 -8.82 18.24 -5.53
N LEU A 372 -7.76 17.60 -5.04
CA LEU A 372 -7.84 16.28 -4.43
C LEU A 372 -8.53 16.35 -3.06
N THR A 373 -8.12 17.26 -2.20
CA THR A 373 -8.75 17.44 -0.87
C THR A 373 -10.20 17.92 -1.00
N HIS A 374 -10.51 18.73 -2.02
CA HIS A 374 -11.88 19.13 -2.34
C HIS A 374 -12.73 17.95 -2.78
N ILE A 375 -12.23 17.05 -3.64
CA ILE A 375 -12.93 15.82 -4.01
C ILE A 375 -13.20 14.94 -2.77
N LEU A 376 -12.22 14.81 -1.86
CA LEU A 376 -12.39 14.09 -0.59
C LEU A 376 -13.42 14.75 0.32
N LEU A 377 -13.46 16.08 0.37
CA LEU A 377 -14.45 16.84 1.13
C LEU A 377 -15.87 16.62 0.57
N VAL A 378 -16.04 16.69 -0.75
CA VAL A 378 -17.31 16.39 -1.43
C VAL A 378 -17.75 14.95 -1.16
N PHE A 379 -16.84 13.98 -1.26
CA PHE A 379 -17.08 12.58 -0.90
C PHE A 379 -17.59 12.48 0.54
N LEU A 380 -16.89 13.11 1.49
CA LEU A 380 -17.17 12.99 2.91
C LEU A 380 -18.52 13.61 3.28
N LEU A 381 -18.76 14.87 2.90
CA LEU A 381 -19.98 15.59 3.29
C LEU A 381 -21.22 14.99 2.63
N SER A 382 -21.14 14.55 1.37
CA SER A 382 -22.26 13.86 0.71
C SER A 382 -22.55 12.50 1.35
N SER A 383 -21.53 11.77 1.81
CA SER A 383 -21.68 10.50 2.52
C SER A 383 -22.28 10.68 3.91
N ILE A 384 -21.85 11.72 4.65
CA ILE A 384 -22.45 12.09 5.93
C ILE A 384 -23.93 12.43 5.73
N GLY A 385 -24.25 13.26 4.72
CA GLY A 385 -25.62 13.61 4.38
C GLY A 385 -26.49 12.40 4.07
N SER A 386 -26.01 11.45 3.26
CA SER A 386 -26.73 10.21 2.95
C SER A 386 -26.85 9.28 4.16
N SER A 387 -25.85 9.23 5.03
CA SER A 387 -25.88 8.41 6.25
C SER A 387 -26.95 8.94 7.21
N ILE A 388 -26.95 10.24 7.48
CA ILE A 388 -28.02 10.91 8.25
C ILE A 388 -29.37 10.65 7.59
N GLY A 389 -29.45 10.81 6.26
CA GLY A 389 -30.67 10.56 5.50
C GLY A 389 -31.18 9.14 5.62
N THR A 390 -30.29 8.14 5.71
CA THR A 390 -30.68 6.74 5.93
C THR A 390 -31.32 6.57 7.31
N PHE A 391 -30.68 7.09 8.36
CA PHE A 391 -31.20 6.98 9.73
C PHE A 391 -32.48 7.79 9.96
N VAL A 392 -32.63 8.93 9.28
CA VAL A 392 -33.86 9.75 9.35
C VAL A 392 -34.98 9.14 8.51
N ALA A 393 -34.67 8.61 7.31
CA ALA A 393 -35.68 8.04 6.42
C ALA A 393 -36.23 6.71 6.96
N LEU A 394 -35.41 5.87 7.58
CA LEU A 394 -35.80 4.51 7.97
C LEU A 394 -37.00 4.47 8.95
N PRO A 395 -37.08 5.30 10.01
CA PRO A 395 -38.28 5.45 10.81
C PRO A 395 -39.48 6.00 10.03
N LEU A 396 -39.25 6.87 9.05
CA LEU A 396 -40.30 7.50 8.24
C LEU A 396 -40.92 6.55 7.19
N LEU A 397 -40.32 5.38 6.98
CA LEU A 397 -40.89 4.31 6.14
C LEU A 397 -41.99 3.52 6.86
N PHE A 398 -42.05 3.60 8.19
CA PHE A 398 -43.15 3.05 8.97
C PHE A 398 -44.33 4.04 8.94
N PRO A 399 -45.55 3.59 8.62
CA PRO A 399 -46.75 4.42 8.70
C PRO A 399 -47.14 4.75 10.14
#